data_AF-A0A4V2I719-F1
#
_entry.id   AF-A0A4V2I719-F1
#
_cell.length_a   1.000
_cell.length_b   1.000
_cell.length_c   1.000
_cell.angle_alpha   90.00
_cell.angle_beta   90.00
_cell.angle_gamma   90.00
#
_symmetry.space_group_name_H-M   'P 1'
#
loop_
_entity.id
_entity.type
_entity.pdbx_description
1 polymer ?
#
loop_
_entity_poly.entity_id
_entity_poly.type
_entity_poly.pdbx_seq_one_letter_code
_entity_poly.pdbx_strand_id
1 'polypeptide(L)'
;MLKSFFLKLVDGFIYGMGFCLFTSLFVGIAGVATGHINLHRVTSFFVSQGVVAPPPVQVETEPTTVKKEFYAPRIEVPEGYTYQEVSTHAELRAAVESKEIPEQGLVVILAPGHYEMKGPLYVRANNVFIKSSSGNPYDTTISWSAGDHRNKGGNLFRVSGDNFYLDGVTLTGAKNHLIQIVGEQQASFPIINNCILQNAYEQFVKVSYNKNTPEKKSVGGIISNSIFQYTKGIAPNFYTGGVDAIGAVDWVIKNNIFRDIASPSNHIAQHAVHFWVNSSGTQVINNLFIDNDRAIGFGMPLNHNAAILEYSHKGGVISHNVIYHSDNGDPFGDTGIILEASMGAEIYNNAIYMEHSYPRAIEYRFTDTKDVRIFENKVNKAISSRDGGSAVLDANTTNLEKVEFLNELSRIQQQLGVIHLYEPL
;
A
#
# COMPACT_ATOMS: atom_id res chain seq x y z
N MET A 1 -34.30 8.84 36.41
CA MET A 1 -33.56 9.08 35.16
C MET A 1 -32.49 10.17 35.32
N LEU A 2 -32.82 11.37 35.82
CA LEU A 2 -31.88 12.49 35.99
C LEU A 2 -30.70 12.19 36.95
N LYS A 3 -30.94 11.47 38.05
CA LYS A 3 -29.92 11.09 39.03
C LYS A 3 -28.85 10.12 38.47
N SER A 4 -29.23 9.23 37.56
CA SER A 4 -28.32 8.27 36.91
C SER A 4 -27.46 8.96 35.84
N PHE A 5 -28.00 9.96 35.15
CA PHE A 5 -27.26 10.78 34.20
C PHE A 5 -26.20 11.64 34.91
N PHE A 6 -26.56 12.27 36.04
CA PHE A 6 -25.62 13.06 36.84
C PHE A 6 -24.50 12.21 37.46
N LEU A 7 -24.81 11.00 37.95
CA LEU A 7 -23.79 10.06 38.45
C LEU A 7 -22.81 9.64 37.35
N LYS A 8 -23.29 9.34 36.14
CA LYS A 8 -22.41 9.00 35.00
C LYS A 8 -21.54 10.17 34.53
N LEU A 9 -22.04 11.39 34.65
CA LEU A 9 -21.31 12.61 34.26
C LEU A 9 -20.25 12.97 35.30
N VAL A 10 -20.55 12.79 36.59
CA VAL A 10 -19.59 12.93 37.70
C VAL A 10 -18.55 11.81 37.69
N ASP A 11 -18.94 10.57 37.41
CA ASP A 11 -18.01 9.45 37.24
C ASP A 11 -17.09 9.71 36.04
N GLY A 12 -17.64 10.11 34.88
CA GLY A 12 -16.83 10.49 33.71
C GLY A 12 -15.86 11.64 33.99
N PHE A 13 -16.25 12.61 34.84
CA PHE A 13 -15.39 13.71 35.25
C PHE A 13 -14.31 13.27 36.24
N ILE A 14 -14.62 12.38 37.20
CA ILE A 14 -13.67 11.82 38.18
C ILE A 14 -12.65 10.89 37.50
N TYR A 15 -13.09 10.06 36.54
CA TYR A 15 -12.17 9.23 35.74
C TYR A 15 -11.33 10.06 34.78
N GLY A 16 -11.90 11.12 34.17
CA GLY A 16 -11.17 12.04 33.28
C GLY A 16 -10.12 12.88 34.03
N MET A 17 -10.49 13.53 35.14
CA MET A 17 -9.54 14.28 35.97
C MET A 17 -8.56 13.37 36.71
N GLY A 18 -9.01 12.21 37.19
CA GLY A 18 -8.16 11.22 37.86
C GLY A 18 -7.08 10.69 36.93
N PHE A 19 -7.40 10.47 35.66
CA PHE A 19 -6.43 10.07 34.63
C PHE A 19 -5.48 11.23 34.25
N CYS A 20 -5.97 12.46 34.13
CA CYS A 20 -5.12 13.64 33.90
C CYS A 20 -4.19 13.93 35.10
N LEU A 21 -4.65 13.72 36.33
CA LEU A 21 -3.83 13.87 37.55
C LEU A 21 -2.86 12.70 37.74
N PHE A 22 -3.24 11.47 37.40
CA PHE A 22 -2.37 10.30 37.45
C PHE A 22 -1.25 10.39 36.40
N THR A 23 -1.57 10.81 35.18
CA THR A 23 -0.59 11.05 34.13
C THR A 23 0.31 12.23 34.45
N SER A 24 -0.21 13.35 34.95
CA SER A 24 0.63 14.50 35.34
C SER A 24 1.50 14.24 36.58
N LEU A 25 1.08 13.38 37.52
CA LEU A 25 1.90 13.01 38.68
C LEU A 25 3.04 12.05 38.31
N PHE A 26 2.80 11.06 37.44
CA PHE A 26 3.85 10.13 36.98
C PHE A 26 4.75 10.74 35.89
N VAL A 27 4.19 11.54 34.98
CA VAL A 27 4.96 12.28 33.95
C VAL A 27 5.71 13.46 34.59
N GLY A 28 5.16 14.09 35.63
CA GLY A 28 5.82 15.17 36.38
C GLY A 28 7.05 14.69 37.17
N ILE A 29 7.00 13.49 37.75
CA ILE A 29 8.14 12.93 38.50
C ILE A 29 9.23 12.38 37.56
N ALA A 30 8.87 11.88 36.37
CA ALA A 30 9.84 11.45 35.35
C ALA A 30 10.40 12.62 34.51
N GLY A 31 9.60 13.67 34.27
CA GLY A 31 9.95 14.80 33.41
C GLY A 31 10.92 15.80 34.03
N VAL A 32 11.13 15.77 35.35
CA VAL A 32 12.13 16.61 36.02
C VAL A 32 13.55 16.03 35.90
N ALA A 33 13.71 14.74 35.54
CA ALA A 33 15.01 14.08 35.54
C ALA A 33 15.66 13.90 34.16
N THR A 34 14.92 13.88 33.05
CA THR A 34 15.52 13.69 31.70
C THR A 34 14.69 14.35 30.62
N GLY A 35 15.32 15.15 29.76
CA GLY A 35 14.69 15.99 28.74
C GLY A 35 13.73 15.26 27.77
N HIS A 36 12.75 16.03 27.30
CA HIS A 36 11.84 15.76 26.19
C HIS A 36 11.25 14.34 26.10
N ILE A 37 10.24 14.07 26.93
CA ILE A 37 9.34 12.93 26.70
C ILE A 37 8.54 13.20 25.42
N ASN A 38 8.77 12.36 24.39
CA ASN A 38 8.01 12.39 23.16
C ASN A 38 6.63 11.75 23.44
N LEU A 39 5.66 12.59 23.78
CA LEU A 39 4.31 12.18 24.20
C LEU A 39 3.69 11.20 23.20
N HIS A 40 3.87 11.42 21.90
CA HIS A 40 3.39 10.51 20.83
C HIS A 40 3.92 9.08 20.97
N ARG A 41 5.22 8.89 21.23
CA ARG A 41 5.80 7.54 21.45
C ARG A 41 5.18 6.83 22.63
N VAL A 42 4.86 7.59 23.68
CA VAL A 42 4.24 7.07 24.90
C VAL A 42 2.79 6.66 24.61
N THR A 43 2.01 7.53 23.94
CA THR A 43 0.64 7.19 23.54
C THR A 43 0.59 6.02 22.56
N SER A 44 1.41 6.02 21.50
CA SER A 44 1.44 4.93 20.50
C SER A 44 1.85 3.59 21.14
N PHE A 45 2.81 3.62 22.07
CA PHE A 45 3.21 2.43 22.83
C PHE A 45 2.04 1.93 23.68
N PHE A 46 1.40 2.78 24.47
CA PHE A 46 0.26 2.36 25.30
C PHE A 46 -0.98 1.95 24.49
N VAL A 47 -1.22 2.54 23.33
CA VAL A 47 -2.25 2.07 22.37
C VAL A 47 -1.89 0.68 21.86
N SER A 48 -0.64 0.45 21.44
CA SER A 48 -0.19 -0.87 20.97
C SER A 48 -0.23 -1.95 22.05
N GLN A 49 -0.13 -1.56 23.33
CA GLN A 49 -0.25 -2.46 24.49
C GLN A 49 -1.69 -2.59 25.00
N GLY A 50 -2.67 -1.94 24.35
CA GLY A 50 -4.09 -1.97 24.76
C GLY A 50 -4.38 -1.23 26.07
N VAL A 51 -3.47 -0.38 26.55
CA VAL A 51 -3.59 0.38 27.81
C VAL A 51 -4.40 1.67 27.60
N VAL A 52 -4.32 2.26 26.41
CA VAL A 52 -5.08 3.45 26.03
C VAL A 52 -5.87 3.13 24.77
N ALA A 53 -7.14 3.52 24.72
CA ALA A 53 -7.95 3.35 23.51
C ALA A 53 -7.42 4.29 22.41
N PRO A 54 -7.30 3.82 21.15
CA PRO A 54 -6.98 4.71 20.03
C PRO A 54 -8.06 5.80 19.90
N PRO A 55 -7.73 6.96 19.31
CA PRO A 55 -8.76 7.93 18.94
C PRO A 55 -9.84 7.24 18.08
N PRO A 56 -11.12 7.68 18.20
CA PRO A 56 -12.20 7.07 17.45
C PRO A 56 -11.95 7.23 15.95
N VAL A 57 -11.95 6.10 15.23
CA VAL A 57 -11.83 6.06 13.77
C VAL A 57 -12.96 6.86 13.13
N GLN A 58 -12.61 7.79 12.25
CA GLN A 58 -13.58 8.46 11.40
C GLN A 58 -13.78 7.63 10.13
N VAL A 59 -14.75 6.72 10.15
CA VAL A 59 -15.17 6.04 8.92
C VAL A 59 -15.98 7.04 8.10
N GLU A 60 -15.63 7.22 6.83
CA GLU A 60 -16.48 8.01 5.92
C GLU A 60 -17.89 7.40 5.92
N THR A 61 -18.89 8.22 6.28
CA THR A 61 -20.28 7.77 6.34
C THR A 61 -20.84 7.47 4.95
N GLU A 62 -20.33 8.15 3.94
CA GLU A 62 -20.65 7.97 2.53
C GLU A 62 -19.39 7.57 1.76
N PRO A 63 -19.38 6.42 1.05
CA PRO A 63 -18.20 5.99 0.32
C PRO A 63 -17.77 6.96 -0.78
N THR A 64 -16.46 7.18 -0.90
CA THR A 64 -15.87 8.01 -1.96
C THR A 64 -14.89 7.22 -2.83
N THR A 65 -14.56 7.76 -4.01
CA THR A 65 -13.61 7.17 -4.96
C THR A 65 -12.69 8.23 -5.56
N VAL A 66 -11.49 7.83 -5.99
CA VAL A 66 -10.66 8.68 -6.83
C VAL A 66 -11.23 8.68 -8.25
N LYS A 67 -11.64 9.86 -8.71
CA LYS A 67 -12.00 10.10 -10.11
C LYS A 67 -10.79 10.64 -10.86
N LYS A 68 -10.37 9.96 -11.93
CA LYS A 68 -9.32 10.43 -12.84
C LYS A 68 -9.64 10.12 -14.30
N GLU A 69 -8.96 10.80 -15.19
CA GLU A 69 -8.90 10.44 -16.61
C GLU A 69 -7.78 9.40 -16.84
N PHE A 70 -8.10 8.34 -17.58
CA PHE A 70 -7.14 7.31 -17.96
C PHE A 70 -6.68 7.55 -19.41
N TYR A 71 -5.65 8.37 -19.58
CA TYR A 71 -5.05 8.71 -20.90
C TYR A 71 -3.79 7.88 -21.24
N ALA A 72 -3.29 7.08 -20.30
CA ALA A 72 -2.07 6.31 -20.54
C ALA A 72 -2.31 5.22 -21.60
N PRO A 73 -1.33 4.95 -22.49
CA PRO A 73 -1.46 3.93 -23.51
C PRO A 73 -1.85 2.57 -22.93
N ARG A 74 -2.65 1.83 -23.71
CA ARG A 74 -2.93 0.41 -23.43
C ARG A 74 -1.64 -0.40 -23.58
N ILE A 75 -1.55 -1.52 -22.88
CA ILE A 75 -0.47 -2.48 -23.06
C ILE A 75 -0.58 -3.03 -24.49
N GLU A 76 0.48 -2.88 -25.29
CA GLU A 76 0.55 -3.42 -26.64
C GLU A 76 0.52 -4.96 -26.60
N VAL A 77 -0.23 -5.56 -27.52
CA VAL A 77 -0.26 -7.01 -27.67
C VAL A 77 0.72 -7.38 -28.79
N PRO A 78 1.68 -8.28 -28.57
CA PRO A 78 2.53 -8.77 -29.63
C PRO A 78 1.74 -9.47 -30.74
N GLU A 79 2.28 -9.51 -31.96
CA GLU A 79 1.69 -10.26 -33.07
C GLU A 79 1.56 -11.77 -32.75
N GLY A 80 0.56 -12.42 -33.34
CA GLY A 80 0.35 -13.87 -33.25
C GLY A 80 -0.42 -14.35 -32.02
N TYR A 81 -0.77 -13.47 -31.08
CA TYR A 81 -1.64 -13.82 -29.95
C TYR A 81 -3.05 -14.20 -30.42
N THR A 82 -3.65 -15.17 -29.75
CA THR A 82 -5.05 -15.55 -30.00
C THR A 82 -5.99 -14.68 -29.17
N TYR A 83 -7.06 -14.17 -29.79
CA TYR A 83 -8.05 -13.31 -29.13
C TYR A 83 -9.32 -14.09 -28.79
N GLN A 84 -9.84 -13.87 -27.58
CA GLN A 84 -11.10 -14.42 -27.13
C GLN A 84 -11.91 -13.35 -26.41
N GLU A 85 -13.06 -13.00 -26.97
CA GLU A 85 -14.02 -12.10 -26.33
C GLU A 85 -14.86 -12.86 -25.30
N VAL A 86 -15.12 -12.23 -24.15
CA VAL A 86 -15.95 -12.80 -23.09
C VAL A 86 -16.86 -11.72 -22.50
N SER A 87 -18.06 -12.12 -22.11
CA SER A 87 -19.11 -11.24 -21.58
C SER A 87 -19.62 -11.66 -20.21
N THR A 88 -19.24 -12.86 -19.73
CA THR A 88 -19.66 -13.39 -18.44
C THR A 88 -18.49 -13.89 -17.58
N HIS A 89 -18.69 -13.98 -16.26
CA HIS A 89 -17.72 -14.57 -15.34
C HIS A 89 -17.37 -16.03 -15.68
N ALA A 90 -18.30 -16.78 -16.29
CA ALA A 90 -18.11 -18.17 -16.65
C ALA A 90 -17.20 -18.31 -17.88
N GLU A 91 -17.42 -17.47 -18.90
CA GLU A 91 -16.57 -17.38 -20.08
C GLU A 91 -15.16 -16.90 -19.73
N LEU A 92 -15.04 -15.86 -18.89
CA LEU A 92 -13.75 -15.39 -18.39
C LEU A 92 -12.95 -16.51 -17.71
N ARG A 93 -13.60 -17.26 -16.81
CA ARG A 93 -12.96 -18.41 -16.15
C ARG A 93 -12.53 -19.47 -17.15
N ALA A 94 -13.43 -19.85 -18.08
CA ALA A 94 -13.15 -20.87 -19.06
C ALA A 94 -11.97 -20.50 -19.97
N ALA A 95 -11.87 -19.24 -20.38
CA ALA A 95 -10.76 -18.72 -21.19
C ALA A 95 -9.42 -18.77 -20.43
N VAL A 96 -9.39 -18.17 -19.23
CA VAL A 96 -8.14 -18.01 -18.44
C VAL A 96 -7.62 -19.34 -17.88
N GLU A 97 -8.51 -20.26 -17.53
CA GLU A 97 -8.15 -21.56 -16.94
C GLU A 97 -8.09 -22.70 -17.98
N SER A 98 -8.18 -22.36 -19.27
CA SER A 98 -8.08 -23.33 -20.36
C SER A 98 -6.72 -24.05 -20.35
N LYS A 99 -6.75 -25.36 -20.63
CA LYS A 99 -5.54 -26.17 -20.85
C LYS A 99 -5.00 -26.06 -22.27
N GLU A 100 -5.74 -25.39 -23.14
CA GLU A 100 -5.46 -25.27 -24.58
C GLU A 100 -5.04 -23.84 -24.94
N ILE A 101 -4.45 -23.11 -23.99
CA ILE A 101 -3.89 -21.77 -24.26
C ILE A 101 -2.72 -21.93 -25.24
N PRO A 102 -2.74 -21.23 -26.41
CA PRO A 102 -1.67 -21.31 -27.39
C PRO A 102 -0.32 -20.89 -26.81
N GLU A 103 0.76 -21.51 -27.27
CA GLU A 103 2.13 -21.20 -26.82
C GLU A 103 2.48 -19.72 -27.01
N GLN A 104 2.01 -19.13 -28.13
CA GLN A 104 2.19 -17.70 -28.43
C GLN A 104 1.47 -16.79 -27.43
N GLY A 105 0.38 -17.25 -26.80
CA GLY A 105 -0.38 -16.52 -25.79
C GLY A 105 -1.85 -16.27 -26.14
N LEU A 106 -2.58 -15.81 -25.13
CA LEU A 106 -4.01 -15.54 -25.18
C LEU A 106 -4.30 -14.10 -24.76
N VAL A 107 -5.22 -13.45 -25.48
CA VAL A 107 -5.83 -12.18 -25.10
C VAL A 107 -7.31 -12.39 -24.83
N VAL A 108 -7.68 -12.29 -23.57
CA VAL A 108 -9.08 -12.27 -23.14
C VAL A 108 -9.56 -10.82 -23.16
N ILE A 109 -10.47 -10.51 -24.08
CA ILE A 109 -11.11 -9.20 -24.18
C ILE A 109 -12.44 -9.24 -23.42
N LEU A 110 -12.57 -8.38 -22.41
CA LEU A 110 -13.79 -8.26 -21.61
C LEU A 110 -14.74 -7.24 -22.25
N ALA A 111 -15.98 -7.65 -22.52
CA ALA A 111 -17.07 -6.71 -22.75
C ALA A 111 -17.33 -5.86 -21.48
N PRO A 112 -17.86 -4.62 -21.60
CA PRO A 112 -18.26 -3.84 -20.44
C PRO A 112 -19.28 -4.59 -19.59
N GLY A 113 -19.13 -4.52 -18.27
CA GLY A 113 -20.02 -5.21 -17.34
C GLY A 113 -19.36 -5.64 -16.04
N HIS A 114 -20.11 -6.45 -15.27
CA HIS A 114 -19.71 -6.94 -13.96
C HIS A 114 -19.52 -8.45 -13.98
N TYR A 115 -18.29 -8.89 -13.74
CA TYR A 115 -17.85 -10.28 -13.66
C TYR A 115 -17.73 -10.67 -12.19
N GLU A 116 -18.82 -11.16 -11.60
CA GLU A 116 -18.85 -11.63 -10.22
C GLU A 116 -18.28 -13.06 -10.11
N MET A 117 -17.06 -13.17 -9.59
CA MET A 117 -16.37 -14.45 -9.41
C MET A 117 -16.81 -15.14 -8.11
N LYS A 118 -17.07 -16.45 -8.20
CA LYS A 118 -17.41 -17.32 -7.05
C LYS A 118 -16.19 -17.97 -6.38
N GLY A 119 -14.99 -17.61 -6.82
CA GLY A 119 -13.73 -18.20 -6.39
C GLY A 119 -12.54 -17.61 -7.17
N PRO A 120 -11.29 -18.03 -6.85
CA PRO A 120 -10.09 -17.51 -7.52
C PRO A 120 -10.12 -17.75 -9.03
N LEU A 121 -9.56 -16.83 -9.80
CA LEU A 121 -9.14 -17.05 -11.18
C LEU A 121 -7.67 -17.49 -11.18
N TYR A 122 -7.41 -18.69 -11.67
CA TYR A 122 -6.07 -19.26 -11.71
C TYR A 122 -5.41 -19.03 -13.07
N VAL A 123 -4.56 -18.02 -13.17
CA VAL A 123 -3.74 -17.75 -14.36
C VAL A 123 -2.50 -18.63 -14.30
N ARG A 124 -2.57 -19.83 -14.91
CA ARG A 124 -1.46 -20.81 -14.88
C ARG A 124 -0.57 -20.75 -16.11
N ALA A 125 -1.14 -20.44 -17.26
CA ALA A 125 -0.38 -20.31 -18.49
C ALA A 125 0.43 -19.01 -18.50
N ASN A 126 1.53 -19.02 -19.25
CA ASN A 126 2.28 -17.82 -19.57
C ASN A 126 1.55 -17.01 -20.64
N ASN A 127 1.96 -15.76 -20.84
CA ASN A 127 1.53 -14.94 -21.98
C ASN A 127 0.00 -14.72 -22.01
N VAL A 128 -0.59 -14.40 -20.86
CA VAL A 128 -2.04 -14.19 -20.73
C VAL A 128 -2.33 -12.71 -20.53
N PHE A 129 -3.05 -12.12 -21.48
CA PHE A 129 -3.65 -10.81 -21.35
C PHE A 129 -5.11 -10.91 -20.93
N ILE A 130 -5.50 -10.08 -19.97
CA ILE A 130 -6.88 -9.81 -19.62
C ILE A 130 -7.09 -8.31 -19.71
N LYS A 131 -7.94 -7.88 -20.64
CA LYS A 131 -8.11 -6.45 -20.90
C LYS A 131 -9.55 -6.10 -21.24
N SER A 132 -10.01 -4.95 -20.77
CA SER A 132 -11.32 -4.44 -21.18
C SER A 132 -11.30 -3.99 -22.64
N SER A 133 -12.42 -4.20 -23.31
CA SER A 133 -12.67 -3.70 -24.67
C SER A 133 -12.66 -2.17 -24.73
N SER A 134 -13.22 -1.49 -23.73
CA SER A 134 -13.27 -0.01 -23.70
C SER A 134 -11.93 0.64 -23.33
N GLY A 135 -11.11 -0.05 -22.53
CA GLY A 135 -9.89 0.52 -21.94
C GLY A 135 -10.09 1.48 -20.80
N ASN A 136 -11.35 1.72 -20.42
CA ASN A 136 -11.71 2.52 -19.28
C ASN A 136 -12.06 1.59 -18.10
N PRO A 137 -11.29 1.61 -17.00
CA PRO A 137 -11.53 0.72 -15.86
C PRO A 137 -12.88 0.94 -15.17
N TYR A 138 -13.54 2.08 -15.38
CA TYR A 138 -14.89 2.33 -14.86
C TYR A 138 -15.97 1.44 -15.50
N ASP A 139 -15.74 0.90 -16.70
CA ASP A 139 -16.78 0.19 -17.46
C ASP A 139 -16.80 -1.33 -17.20
N THR A 140 -15.73 -1.87 -16.61
CA THR A 140 -15.54 -3.32 -16.45
C THR A 140 -15.07 -3.64 -15.05
N THR A 141 -15.93 -4.29 -14.24
CA THR A 141 -15.60 -4.70 -12.88
C THR A 141 -15.48 -6.21 -12.78
N ILE A 142 -14.40 -6.69 -12.18
CA ILE A 142 -14.23 -8.08 -11.77
C ILE A 142 -14.22 -8.09 -10.24
N SER A 143 -15.17 -8.77 -9.63
CA SER A 143 -15.26 -8.84 -8.17
C SER A 143 -15.23 -10.28 -7.67
N TRP A 144 -14.95 -10.45 -6.38
CA TRP A 144 -15.32 -11.68 -5.68
C TRP A 144 -16.63 -11.44 -4.91
N SER A 145 -17.62 -12.31 -5.06
CA SER A 145 -18.79 -12.37 -4.18
C SER A 145 -18.43 -12.81 -2.76
N ALA A 146 -17.95 -11.88 -1.93
CA ALA A 146 -17.58 -12.22 -0.56
C ALA A 146 -18.84 -12.45 0.29
N GLY A 147 -19.31 -13.70 0.34
CA GLY A 147 -19.98 -14.22 1.53
C GLY A 147 -18.96 -14.31 2.67
N ASP A 148 -19.29 -13.68 3.80
CA ASP A 148 -18.64 -13.70 5.11
C ASP A 148 -17.14 -14.05 5.14
N HIS A 149 -16.31 -13.04 5.45
CA HIS A 149 -14.84 -13.11 5.56
C HIS A 149 -14.34 -14.11 6.62
N ARG A 150 -15.23 -14.73 7.42
CA ARG A 150 -14.87 -15.47 8.62
C ARG A 150 -14.24 -16.84 8.43
N ASN A 151 -14.23 -17.50 7.26
CA ASN A 151 -13.83 -18.94 7.26
C ASN A 151 -13.07 -19.60 6.09
N LYS A 152 -12.73 -18.96 4.97
CA LYS A 152 -11.75 -19.51 3.99
C LYS A 152 -11.09 -18.38 3.22
N GLY A 153 -9.77 -18.25 3.32
CA GLY A 153 -9.00 -17.26 2.55
C GLY A 153 -9.12 -17.46 1.04
N GLY A 154 -8.76 -16.44 0.24
CA GLY A 154 -8.81 -16.54 -1.22
C GLY A 154 -8.45 -15.26 -1.96
N ASN A 155 -7.66 -15.41 -3.04
CA ASN A 155 -7.21 -14.32 -3.92
C ASN A 155 -8.08 -14.24 -5.17
N LEU A 156 -8.52 -13.05 -5.59
CA LEU A 156 -9.34 -12.92 -6.79
C LEU A 156 -8.58 -13.43 -8.03
N PHE A 157 -7.34 -13.03 -8.20
CA PHE A 157 -6.40 -13.63 -9.15
C PHE A 157 -5.29 -14.36 -8.40
N ARG A 158 -4.98 -15.58 -8.85
CA ARG A 158 -3.77 -16.30 -8.46
C ARG A 158 -2.97 -16.60 -9.72
N VAL A 159 -1.85 -15.90 -9.88
CA VAL A 159 -1.03 -15.86 -11.10
C VAL A 159 0.25 -16.65 -10.88
N SER A 160 0.37 -17.76 -11.59
CA SER A 160 1.49 -18.70 -11.55
C SER A 160 2.34 -18.70 -12.83
N GLY A 161 1.82 -18.15 -13.94
CA GLY A 161 2.55 -18.02 -15.20
C GLY A 161 3.27 -16.69 -15.33
N ASP A 162 4.27 -16.67 -16.21
CA ASP A 162 5.01 -15.48 -16.62
C ASP A 162 4.19 -14.62 -17.59
N ASN A 163 4.54 -13.35 -17.72
CA ASN A 163 3.93 -12.44 -18.71
C ASN A 163 2.40 -12.39 -18.55
N PHE A 164 1.96 -12.06 -17.33
CA PHE A 164 0.55 -11.76 -17.04
C PHE A 164 0.27 -10.28 -17.24
N TYR A 165 -0.73 -9.96 -18.06
CA TYR A 165 -1.09 -8.58 -18.37
C TYR A 165 -2.53 -8.30 -17.96
N LEU A 166 -2.73 -7.24 -17.18
CA LEU A 166 -4.04 -6.75 -16.78
C LEU A 166 -4.19 -5.28 -17.16
N ASP A 167 -5.24 -4.94 -17.92
CA ASP A 167 -5.39 -3.58 -18.45
C ASP A 167 -6.85 -3.09 -18.52
N GLY A 168 -7.13 -1.98 -17.85
CA GLY A 168 -8.37 -1.23 -18.04
C GLY A 168 -9.56 -1.82 -17.29
N VAL A 169 -9.37 -2.37 -16.09
CA VAL A 169 -10.45 -2.98 -15.30
C VAL A 169 -10.47 -2.48 -13.86
N THR A 170 -11.64 -2.58 -13.22
CA THR A 170 -11.79 -2.47 -11.76
C THR A 170 -11.76 -3.84 -11.11
N LEU A 171 -10.96 -4.03 -10.06
CA LEU A 171 -10.91 -5.20 -9.20
C LEU A 171 -11.43 -4.85 -7.80
N THR A 172 -12.32 -5.67 -7.23
CA THR A 172 -12.85 -5.41 -5.87
C THR A 172 -13.26 -6.67 -5.09
N GLY A 173 -13.26 -6.56 -3.76
CA GLY A 173 -13.97 -7.50 -2.87
C GLY A 173 -13.29 -8.85 -2.62
N ALA A 174 -11.97 -8.97 -2.85
CA ALA A 174 -11.25 -10.20 -2.55
C ALA A 174 -11.25 -10.55 -1.04
N LYS A 175 -11.20 -11.84 -0.72
CA LYS A 175 -11.14 -12.34 0.67
C LYS A 175 -9.76 -12.16 1.32
N ASN A 176 -8.70 -12.17 0.51
CA ASN A 176 -7.34 -11.80 0.89
C ASN A 176 -6.85 -10.73 -0.08
N HIS A 177 -6.20 -11.15 -1.17
CA HIS A 177 -5.60 -10.25 -2.15
C HIS A 177 -6.42 -10.17 -3.43
N LEU A 178 -6.43 -9.01 -4.09
CA LEU A 178 -7.02 -8.89 -5.43
C LEU A 178 -6.16 -9.66 -6.44
N ILE A 179 -4.84 -9.56 -6.33
CA ILE A 179 -3.90 -10.31 -7.17
C ILE A 179 -2.81 -10.91 -6.28
N GLN A 180 -2.56 -12.21 -6.42
CA GLN A 180 -1.35 -12.85 -5.92
C GLN A 180 -0.50 -13.32 -7.09
N ILE A 181 0.72 -12.78 -7.21
CA ILE A 181 1.79 -13.29 -8.06
C ILE A 181 2.56 -14.35 -7.26
N VAL A 182 2.67 -15.55 -7.81
CA VAL A 182 3.20 -16.72 -7.12
C VAL A 182 4.71 -16.79 -7.35
N GLY A 183 5.47 -15.98 -6.62
CA GLY A 183 6.92 -15.85 -6.79
C GLY A 183 7.69 -17.13 -6.51
N GLU A 184 7.19 -18.02 -5.63
CA GLU A 184 7.77 -19.35 -5.42
C GLU A 184 7.62 -20.31 -6.62
N GLN A 185 6.86 -19.92 -7.64
CA GLN A 185 6.80 -20.58 -8.95
C GLN A 185 7.55 -19.78 -10.04
N GLN A 186 8.30 -18.75 -9.65
CA GLN A 186 9.02 -17.83 -10.53
C GLN A 186 8.14 -17.01 -11.49
N ALA A 187 6.84 -16.88 -11.20
CA ALA A 187 5.94 -16.04 -11.98
C ALA A 187 6.50 -14.61 -12.07
N SER A 188 6.87 -14.19 -13.27
CA SER A 188 7.65 -12.97 -13.55
C SER A 188 7.05 -12.15 -14.67
N PHE A 189 7.51 -10.90 -14.76
CA PHE A 189 7.10 -9.91 -15.75
C PHE A 189 5.59 -9.62 -15.82
N PRO A 190 4.84 -9.58 -14.68
CA PRO A 190 3.46 -9.11 -14.75
C PRO A 190 3.41 -7.63 -15.08
N ILE A 191 2.45 -7.20 -15.90
CA ILE A 191 2.15 -5.79 -16.15
C ILE A 191 0.70 -5.51 -15.80
N ILE A 192 0.49 -4.65 -14.80
CA ILE A 192 -0.84 -4.17 -14.39
C ILE A 192 -0.90 -2.68 -14.72
N ASN A 193 -1.79 -2.30 -15.64
CA ASN A 193 -1.87 -0.95 -16.17
C ASN A 193 -3.32 -0.45 -16.19
N ASN A 194 -3.53 0.86 -15.99
CA ASN A 194 -4.85 1.48 -16.13
C ASN A 194 -5.97 0.76 -15.34
N CYS A 195 -5.66 0.27 -14.14
CA CYS A 195 -6.62 -0.47 -13.32
C CYS A 195 -7.10 0.36 -12.12
N ILE A 196 -8.27 0.01 -11.60
CA ILE A 196 -8.70 0.42 -10.26
C ILE A 196 -8.70 -0.84 -9.42
N LEU A 197 -7.89 -0.89 -8.38
CA LEU A 197 -7.91 -1.95 -7.38
C LEU A 197 -8.49 -1.32 -6.12
N GLN A 198 -9.56 -1.89 -5.58
CA GLN A 198 -10.24 -1.31 -4.42
C GLN A 198 -10.73 -2.35 -3.43
N ASN A 199 -10.80 -1.95 -2.15
CA ASN A 199 -11.47 -2.72 -1.11
C ASN A 199 -10.97 -4.17 -0.98
N ALA A 200 -9.66 -4.39 -1.00
CA ALA A 200 -9.05 -5.67 -0.63
C ALA A 200 -9.18 -5.92 0.88
N TYR A 201 -9.29 -7.17 1.33
CA TYR A 201 -9.30 -7.45 2.77
C TYR A 201 -7.89 -7.44 3.39
N GLU A 202 -6.89 -7.89 2.64
CA GLU A 202 -5.46 -7.80 2.98
C GLU A 202 -4.77 -6.92 1.91
N GLN A 203 -3.62 -7.35 1.37
CA GLN A 203 -2.89 -6.56 0.37
C GLN A 203 -3.55 -6.61 -1.01
N PHE A 204 -3.54 -5.51 -1.77
CA PHE A 204 -4.19 -5.44 -3.09
C PHE A 204 -3.44 -6.33 -4.08
N VAL A 205 -2.10 -6.20 -4.12
CA VAL A 205 -1.20 -7.07 -4.89
C VAL A 205 -0.19 -7.68 -3.94
N LYS A 206 -0.11 -9.02 -3.95
CA LYS A 206 0.83 -9.80 -3.16
C LYS A 206 1.80 -10.54 -4.07
N VAL A 207 3.10 -10.42 -3.85
CA VAL A 207 4.08 -11.41 -4.34
C VAL A 207 4.40 -12.37 -3.21
N SER A 208 4.05 -13.65 -3.40
CA SER A 208 4.37 -14.70 -2.44
C SER A 208 5.78 -15.26 -2.69
N TYR A 209 6.35 -15.82 -1.63
CA TYR A 209 7.71 -16.33 -1.61
C TYR A 209 7.77 -17.53 -0.69
N ASN A 210 8.56 -18.53 -1.07
CA ASN A 210 8.79 -19.72 -0.27
C ASN A 210 10.24 -19.76 0.17
N LYS A 211 10.43 -19.67 1.50
CA LYS A 211 11.74 -19.72 2.13
C LYS A 211 12.52 -21.02 1.83
N ASN A 212 11.84 -22.11 1.46
CA ASN A 212 12.48 -23.38 1.13
C ASN A 212 13.03 -23.42 -0.31
N THR A 213 12.68 -22.43 -1.14
CA THR A 213 13.17 -22.26 -2.51
C THR A 213 13.58 -20.80 -2.73
N PRO A 214 14.58 -20.29 -1.97
CA PRO A 214 14.93 -18.87 -1.97
C PRO A 214 15.48 -18.32 -3.30
N GLU A 215 15.94 -19.21 -4.16
CA GLU A 215 16.36 -18.92 -5.53
C GLU A 215 15.18 -18.52 -6.43
N LYS A 216 13.95 -18.91 -6.07
CA LYS A 216 12.74 -18.59 -6.82
C LYS A 216 12.19 -17.23 -6.40
N LYS A 217 12.31 -16.29 -7.32
CA LYS A 217 11.93 -14.88 -7.16
C LYS A 217 11.02 -14.46 -8.32
N SER A 218 10.23 -13.42 -8.10
CA SER A 218 9.47 -12.76 -9.17
C SER A 218 10.27 -11.58 -9.71
N VAL A 219 10.46 -11.51 -11.03
CA VAL A 219 11.34 -10.50 -11.65
C VAL A 219 10.55 -9.55 -12.55
N GLY A 220 10.91 -8.27 -12.57
CA GLY A 220 10.53 -7.33 -13.62
C GLY A 220 9.04 -6.99 -13.72
N GLY A 221 8.30 -7.07 -12.61
CA GLY A 221 6.90 -6.66 -12.61
C GLY A 221 6.71 -5.16 -12.71
N ILE A 222 5.67 -4.71 -13.44
CA ILE A 222 5.35 -3.31 -13.66
C ILE A 222 3.91 -3.06 -13.21
N ILE A 223 3.71 -2.09 -12.33
CA ILE A 223 2.39 -1.59 -11.96
C ILE A 223 2.35 -0.09 -12.28
N SER A 224 1.46 0.30 -13.18
CA SER A 224 1.39 1.69 -13.61
C SER A 224 0.00 2.25 -13.85
N ASN A 225 -0.10 3.58 -13.75
CA ASN A 225 -1.27 4.37 -14.14
C ASN A 225 -2.57 3.93 -13.45
N SER A 226 -2.47 3.27 -12.29
CA SER A 226 -3.57 2.61 -11.60
C SER A 226 -3.93 3.30 -10.29
N ILE A 227 -5.12 2.97 -9.76
CA ILE A 227 -5.60 3.46 -8.47
C ILE A 227 -5.67 2.28 -7.49
N PHE A 228 -5.23 2.51 -6.27
CA PHE A 228 -5.34 1.63 -5.11
C PHE A 228 -6.06 2.41 -4.03
N GLN A 229 -7.26 1.98 -3.63
CA GLN A 229 -8.04 2.76 -2.67
C GLN A 229 -8.95 1.93 -1.77
N TYR A 230 -9.25 2.48 -0.60
CA TYR A 230 -10.41 2.09 0.18
C TYR A 230 -11.52 3.12 0.02
N THR A 231 -12.71 2.66 -0.37
CA THR A 231 -13.81 3.57 -0.67
C THR A 231 -14.51 4.10 0.58
N LYS A 232 -14.18 3.61 1.77
CA LYS A 232 -14.78 4.04 3.04
C LYS A 232 -13.83 4.91 3.87
N GLY A 233 -12.79 5.45 3.24
CA GLY A 233 -11.72 6.19 3.92
C GLY A 233 -10.79 5.33 4.79
N ILE A 234 -11.04 4.03 4.92
CA ILE A 234 -10.21 3.16 5.77
C ILE A 234 -10.30 1.69 5.38
N ALA A 235 -9.25 0.93 5.67
CA ALA A 235 -9.22 -0.51 5.42
C ALA A 235 -10.12 -1.30 6.39
N PRO A 236 -10.61 -2.49 5.99
CA PRO A 236 -11.40 -3.35 6.87
C PRO A 236 -10.56 -4.14 7.90
N ASN A 237 -9.22 -4.09 7.79
CA ASN A 237 -8.28 -4.87 8.59
C ASN A 237 -6.92 -4.16 8.67
N PHE A 238 -6.20 -4.31 9.78
CA PHE A 238 -4.85 -3.77 9.95
C PHE A 238 -3.79 -4.54 9.15
N TYR A 239 -4.03 -5.82 8.87
CA TYR A 239 -3.13 -6.62 8.01
C TYR A 239 -3.43 -6.34 6.52
N THR A 240 -3.41 -5.07 6.16
CA THR A 240 -3.61 -4.57 4.79
C THR A 240 -2.36 -3.85 4.29
N GLY A 241 -2.21 -3.72 2.99
CA GLY A 241 -1.17 -2.96 2.29
C GLY A 241 -1.57 -2.77 0.82
N GLY A 242 -0.84 -1.96 0.04
CA GLY A 242 -1.14 -1.85 -1.40
C GLY A 242 -0.47 -2.97 -2.18
N VAL A 243 0.80 -2.75 -2.53
CA VAL A 243 1.68 -3.74 -3.16
C VAL A 243 2.63 -4.27 -2.10
N ASP A 244 2.51 -5.54 -1.73
CA ASP A 244 3.42 -6.20 -0.78
C ASP A 244 4.14 -7.36 -1.47
N ALA A 245 5.45 -7.24 -1.60
CA ALA A 245 6.24 -8.13 -2.44
C ALA A 245 7.45 -8.69 -1.69
N ILE A 246 7.52 -10.03 -1.69
CA ILE A 246 8.58 -10.80 -1.06
C ILE A 246 9.37 -11.51 -2.18
N GLY A 247 10.70 -11.46 -2.14
CA GLY A 247 11.54 -12.06 -3.19
C GLY A 247 11.28 -11.48 -4.57
N ALA A 248 11.17 -10.15 -4.68
CA ALA A 248 10.86 -9.44 -5.91
C ALA A 248 12.05 -8.60 -6.41
N VAL A 249 12.41 -8.74 -7.69
CA VAL A 249 13.61 -8.13 -8.28
C VAL A 249 13.23 -7.21 -9.45
N ASP A 250 13.77 -6.00 -9.48
CA ASP A 250 13.63 -5.02 -10.56
C ASP A 250 12.18 -4.66 -10.92
N TRP A 251 11.32 -4.64 -9.89
CA TRP A 251 9.94 -4.20 -10.04
C TRP A 251 9.82 -2.68 -10.15
N VAL A 252 8.86 -2.21 -10.95
CA VAL A 252 8.59 -0.78 -11.17
C VAL A 252 7.15 -0.46 -10.81
N ILE A 253 6.98 0.41 -9.82
CA ILE A 253 5.70 0.95 -9.37
C ILE A 253 5.68 2.43 -9.74
N LYS A 254 4.91 2.81 -10.77
CA LYS A 254 4.96 4.18 -11.29
C LYS A 254 3.62 4.79 -11.68
N ASN A 255 3.48 6.10 -11.48
CA ASN A 255 2.29 6.85 -11.90
C ASN A 255 0.97 6.32 -11.31
N ASN A 256 0.99 5.73 -10.11
CA ASN A 256 -0.18 5.23 -9.43
C ASN A 256 -0.69 6.20 -8.37
N ILE A 257 -1.92 6.00 -7.92
CA ILE A 257 -2.52 6.69 -6.79
C ILE A 257 -2.83 5.64 -5.71
N PHE A 258 -2.37 5.86 -4.48
CA PHE A 258 -2.67 5.03 -3.31
C PHE A 258 -3.41 5.88 -2.28
N ARG A 259 -4.64 5.52 -1.93
CA ARG A 259 -5.52 6.28 -1.05
C ARG A 259 -6.05 5.41 0.09
N ASP A 260 -6.02 5.93 1.31
CA ASP A 260 -6.70 5.35 2.48
C ASP A 260 -6.25 3.95 2.89
N ILE A 261 -5.00 3.56 2.59
CA ILE A 261 -4.42 2.32 3.09
C ILE A 261 -3.99 2.57 4.54
N ALA A 262 -5.00 2.65 5.40
CA ALA A 262 -4.91 2.99 6.81
C ALA A 262 -5.64 1.95 7.66
N SER A 263 -5.12 1.71 8.86
CA SER A 263 -5.62 0.66 9.74
C SER A 263 -6.81 1.11 10.58
N PRO A 264 -7.87 0.30 10.68
CA PRO A 264 -9.01 0.62 11.52
C PRO A 264 -8.77 0.36 13.02
N SER A 265 -7.79 -0.48 13.40
CA SER A 265 -7.61 -0.89 14.81
C SER A 265 -6.31 -1.69 15.04
N ASN A 266 -5.97 -1.91 16.32
CA ASN A 266 -4.89 -2.79 16.81
C ASN A 266 -3.45 -2.36 16.48
N HIS A 267 -3.09 -2.27 15.21
CA HIS A 267 -1.74 -1.99 14.74
C HIS A 267 -1.75 -1.13 13.48
N ILE A 268 -0.63 -0.48 13.20
CA ILE A 268 -0.38 0.28 11.97
C ILE A 268 -0.54 -0.65 10.76
N ALA A 269 -1.21 -0.18 9.69
CA ALA A 269 -1.32 -0.93 8.45
C ALA A 269 0.06 -1.17 7.82
N GLN A 270 0.18 -2.15 6.91
CA GLN A 270 1.39 -2.28 6.09
C GLN A 270 1.51 -1.09 5.13
N HIS A 271 2.61 -1.05 4.39
CA HIS A 271 2.86 0.04 3.45
C HIS A 271 1.92 -0.03 2.26
N ALA A 272 1.60 1.12 1.67
CA ALA A 272 1.01 1.19 0.34
C ALA A 272 1.91 0.52 -0.71
N VAL A 273 3.23 0.63 -0.57
CA VAL A 273 4.22 -0.11 -1.36
C VAL A 273 5.30 -0.69 -0.44
N HIS A 274 5.39 -2.01 -0.35
CA HIS A 274 6.35 -2.73 0.50
C HIS A 274 7.11 -3.80 -0.29
N PHE A 275 8.43 -3.69 -0.34
CA PHE A 275 9.30 -4.72 -0.93
C PHE A 275 10.33 -5.18 0.10
N TRP A 276 10.35 -6.47 0.42
CA TRP A 276 11.18 -7.02 1.50
C TRP A 276 11.58 -8.47 1.24
N VAL A 277 12.50 -9.01 2.05
CA VAL A 277 13.10 -10.36 1.95
C VAL A 277 13.67 -10.66 0.56
N ASN A 278 14.99 -10.59 0.40
CA ASN A 278 15.68 -10.90 -0.85
C ASN A 278 15.16 -10.13 -2.08
N SER A 279 14.48 -9.01 -1.84
CA SER A 279 13.95 -8.11 -2.87
C SER A 279 14.98 -7.03 -3.21
N SER A 280 15.09 -6.65 -4.48
CA SER A 280 16.12 -5.71 -4.92
C SER A 280 15.73 -4.91 -6.15
N GLY A 281 16.37 -3.75 -6.33
CA GLY A 281 16.22 -2.94 -7.54
C GLY A 281 14.82 -2.36 -7.75
N THR A 282 13.97 -2.37 -6.72
CA THR A 282 12.62 -1.81 -6.79
C THR A 282 12.66 -0.31 -7.10
N GLN A 283 11.80 0.13 -8.02
CA GLN A 283 11.63 1.53 -8.39
C GLN A 283 10.21 1.97 -8.04
N VAL A 284 10.08 2.98 -7.16
CA VAL A 284 8.80 3.60 -6.80
C VAL A 284 8.85 5.07 -7.24
N ILE A 285 8.23 5.38 -8.37
CA ILE A 285 8.48 6.63 -9.09
C ILE A 285 7.18 7.34 -9.49
N ASN A 286 7.08 8.65 -9.27
CA ASN A 286 5.95 9.48 -9.73
C ASN A 286 4.57 9.00 -9.22
N ASN A 287 4.48 8.39 -8.04
CA ASN A 287 3.20 7.99 -7.46
C ASN A 287 2.68 9.07 -6.50
N LEU A 288 1.35 9.10 -6.35
CA LEU A 288 0.65 9.92 -5.37
C LEU A 288 0.13 9.03 -4.23
N PHE A 289 0.48 9.35 -3.00
CA PHE A 289 0.00 8.69 -1.80
C PHE A 289 -0.80 9.68 -0.96
N ILE A 290 -2.05 9.35 -0.64
CA ILE A 290 -2.98 10.15 0.15
C ILE A 290 -3.47 9.32 1.32
N ASP A 291 -3.29 9.80 2.55
CA ASP A 291 -3.87 9.21 3.76
C ASP A 291 -3.57 7.71 3.90
N ASN A 292 -2.31 7.34 3.68
CA ASN A 292 -1.84 5.99 3.98
C ASN A 292 -1.13 6.04 5.34
N ASP A 293 -1.31 5.01 6.17
CA ASP A 293 -0.56 4.91 7.44
C ASP A 293 0.94 4.95 7.19
N ARG A 294 1.39 4.17 6.19
CA ARG A 294 2.77 4.16 5.70
C ARG A 294 2.76 4.12 4.17
N ALA A 295 3.47 5.02 3.51
CA ALA A 295 3.45 5.06 2.05
C ALA A 295 4.41 4.02 1.44
N ILE A 296 5.73 4.13 1.69
CA ILE A 296 6.73 3.31 1.00
C ILE A 296 7.70 2.67 2.01
N GLY A 297 7.85 1.35 1.94
CA GLY A 297 8.79 0.58 2.75
C GLY A 297 9.72 -0.29 1.91
N PHE A 298 11.03 -0.16 2.09
CA PHE A 298 12.00 -1.15 1.63
C PHE A 298 12.60 -1.89 2.81
N GLY A 299 12.49 -3.20 2.77
CA GLY A 299 12.93 -4.10 3.83
C GLY A 299 11.97 -4.16 5.02
N MET A 300 12.37 -4.97 5.99
CA MET A 300 11.73 -5.21 7.29
C MET A 300 12.76 -5.96 8.14
N PRO A 301 12.87 -5.73 9.47
CA PRO A 301 13.73 -6.55 10.31
C PRO A 301 13.21 -8.00 10.32
N LEU A 302 14.10 -8.95 10.03
CA LEU A 302 13.81 -10.38 10.10
C LEU A 302 14.66 -11.03 11.16
N ASN A 303 14.18 -12.14 11.71
CA ASN A 303 14.99 -12.94 12.62
C ASN A 303 16.22 -13.49 11.85
N HIS A 304 17.41 -13.08 12.28
CA HIS A 304 18.72 -13.34 11.65
C HIS A 304 19.10 -14.83 11.53
N ASN A 305 18.29 -15.75 12.07
CA ASN A 305 18.53 -17.19 12.06
C ASN A 305 17.92 -17.91 10.83
N ALA A 306 17.39 -17.18 9.85
CA ALA A 306 17.00 -17.77 8.57
C ALA A 306 18.23 -17.81 7.65
N ALA A 307 18.83 -18.98 7.46
CA ALA A 307 19.92 -19.25 6.50
C ALA A 307 19.55 -18.98 5.00
N ILE A 308 18.48 -18.23 4.79
CA ILE A 308 17.69 -18.04 3.57
C ILE A 308 17.69 -16.54 3.18
N LEU A 309 18.01 -15.64 4.12
CA LEU A 309 18.01 -14.20 3.91
C LEU A 309 19.41 -13.71 3.52
N GLU A 310 19.56 -13.20 2.32
CA GLU A 310 20.78 -12.53 1.85
C GLU A 310 20.76 -11.04 2.23
N TYR A 311 19.60 -10.39 2.08
CA TYR A 311 19.36 -8.99 2.44
C TYR A 311 17.86 -8.77 2.65
N SER A 312 17.46 -7.80 3.49
CA SER A 312 16.04 -7.46 3.61
C SER A 312 15.53 -6.73 2.36
N HIS A 313 16.29 -5.74 1.90
CA HIS A 313 16.14 -5.15 0.57
C HIS A 313 17.49 -4.58 0.09
N LYS A 314 17.73 -4.56 -1.23
CA LYS A 314 18.99 -4.07 -1.80
C LYS A 314 18.77 -3.17 -3.03
N GLY A 315 19.42 -2.02 -3.05
CA GLY A 315 19.36 -1.03 -4.11
C GLY A 315 17.97 -0.39 -4.23
N GLY A 316 17.62 0.02 -5.44
CA GLY A 316 16.33 0.60 -5.75
C GLY A 316 16.26 2.11 -5.58
N VAL A 317 15.15 2.66 -6.08
CA VAL A 317 14.92 4.10 -6.18
C VAL A 317 13.53 4.43 -5.66
N ILE A 318 13.44 5.45 -4.82
CA ILE A 318 12.18 6.08 -4.42
C ILE A 318 12.26 7.54 -4.83
N SER A 319 11.60 7.93 -5.93
CA SER A 319 11.75 9.30 -6.43
C SER A 319 10.50 9.94 -7.01
N HIS A 320 10.44 11.27 -6.92
CA HIS A 320 9.37 12.08 -7.51
C HIS A 320 7.95 11.71 -7.05
N ASN A 321 7.83 11.03 -5.91
CA ASN A 321 6.53 10.73 -5.32
C ASN A 321 6.05 11.92 -4.50
N VAL A 322 4.73 12.08 -4.44
CA VAL A 322 4.08 13.02 -3.52
C VAL A 322 3.32 12.21 -2.49
N ILE A 323 3.60 12.47 -1.21
CA ILE A 323 2.99 11.78 -0.07
C ILE A 323 2.31 12.83 0.81
N TYR A 324 0.99 12.72 0.93
CA TYR A 324 0.18 13.55 1.81
C TYR A 324 -0.52 12.67 2.83
N HIS A 325 -0.49 13.08 4.10
CA HIS A 325 -1.35 12.50 5.12
C HIS A 325 -2.02 13.62 5.90
N SER A 326 -3.29 13.86 5.60
CA SER A 326 -4.16 14.89 6.15
C SER A 326 -5.27 14.37 7.05
N ASP A 327 -5.62 13.10 6.95
CA ASP A 327 -6.66 12.53 7.81
C ASP A 327 -6.13 12.25 9.23
N ASN A 328 -6.29 13.24 10.11
CA ASN A 328 -5.96 13.08 11.53
C ASN A 328 -6.97 12.22 12.29
N GLY A 329 -8.03 11.73 11.64
CA GLY A 329 -8.96 10.72 12.13
C GLY A 329 -8.41 9.29 12.05
N ASP A 330 -7.36 9.06 11.26
CA ASP A 330 -6.66 7.78 11.19
C ASP A 330 -5.82 7.55 12.48
N PRO A 331 -6.10 6.47 13.25
CA PRO A 331 -5.47 6.28 14.54
C PRO A 331 -4.00 5.85 14.48
N PHE A 332 -3.49 5.50 13.30
CA PHE A 332 -2.19 4.86 13.13
C PHE A 332 -1.25 5.53 12.11
N GLY A 333 -1.53 6.78 11.71
CA GLY A 333 -0.67 7.53 10.80
C GLY A 333 0.81 7.53 11.23
N ASP A 334 1.69 7.07 10.35
CA ASP A 334 3.11 6.80 10.57
C ASP A 334 3.96 7.42 9.44
N THR A 335 5.21 7.02 9.28
CA THR A 335 6.17 7.62 8.35
C THR A 335 5.77 7.47 6.88
N GLY A 336 6.10 8.49 6.07
CA GLY A 336 5.94 8.44 4.62
C GLY A 336 6.85 7.37 3.99
N ILE A 337 8.16 7.49 4.17
CA ILE A 337 9.15 6.54 3.64
C ILE A 337 9.91 5.88 4.78
N ILE A 338 10.13 4.56 4.68
CA ILE A 338 10.96 3.82 5.63
C ILE A 338 11.89 2.83 4.93
N LEU A 339 13.15 2.81 5.41
CA LEU A 339 14.13 1.78 5.07
C LEU A 339 14.42 0.95 6.32
N GLU A 340 14.24 -0.36 6.25
CA GLU A 340 14.46 -1.29 7.36
C GLU A 340 15.39 -2.42 6.95
N ALA A 341 16.65 -2.35 7.40
CA ALA A 341 17.73 -3.24 6.95
C ALA A 341 17.87 -3.26 5.41
N SER A 342 17.73 -2.09 4.77
CA SER A 342 17.84 -1.91 3.31
C SER A 342 19.17 -1.23 2.95
N MET A 343 19.88 -1.78 1.97
CA MET A 343 21.21 -1.30 1.60
C MET A 343 21.23 -0.69 0.20
N GLY A 344 21.91 0.44 0.01
CA GLY A 344 22.16 1.01 -1.32
C GLY A 344 20.99 1.71 -2.01
N ALA A 345 19.90 2.01 -1.29
CA ALA A 345 18.74 2.70 -1.86
C ALA A 345 19.02 4.19 -2.11
N GLU A 346 18.47 4.75 -3.18
CA GLU A 346 18.45 6.19 -3.45
C GLU A 346 17.04 6.77 -3.29
N ILE A 347 16.90 7.80 -2.47
CA ILE A 347 15.62 8.46 -2.17
C ILE A 347 15.73 9.94 -2.52
N TYR A 348 15.04 10.40 -3.57
CA TYR A 348 15.21 11.79 -4.00
C TYR A 348 14.02 12.44 -4.69
N ASN A 349 13.97 13.76 -4.68
CA ASN A 349 12.91 14.57 -5.30
C ASN A 349 11.48 14.21 -4.86
N ASN A 350 11.31 13.62 -3.67
CA ASN A 350 9.97 13.38 -3.12
C ASN A 350 9.46 14.62 -2.38
N ALA A 351 8.16 14.86 -2.42
CA ALA A 351 7.48 15.86 -1.60
C ALA A 351 6.59 15.15 -0.56
N ILE A 352 6.87 15.35 0.74
CA ILE A 352 6.16 14.66 1.82
C ILE A 352 5.62 15.67 2.82
N TYR A 353 4.31 15.67 3.01
CA TYR A 353 3.65 16.52 3.99
C TYR A 353 2.72 15.70 4.86
N MET A 354 2.97 15.73 6.16
CA MET A 354 2.25 14.93 7.15
C MET A 354 1.67 15.85 8.22
N GLU A 355 0.34 15.85 8.36
CA GLU A 355 -0.38 16.70 9.32
C GLU A 355 -0.49 16.05 10.71
N HIS A 356 -0.54 14.73 10.77
CA HIS A 356 -0.57 13.95 12.01
C HIS A 356 0.70 14.13 12.84
N SER A 357 0.72 13.67 14.09
CA SER A 357 1.80 14.00 15.04
C SER A 357 3.07 13.15 14.94
N TYR A 358 3.11 12.14 14.06
CA TYR A 358 4.30 11.31 13.88
C TYR A 358 5.50 12.19 13.45
N PRO A 359 6.71 12.05 14.03
CA PRO A 359 7.73 13.08 13.91
C PRO A 359 8.65 12.99 12.69
N ARG A 360 8.60 11.92 11.87
CA ARG A 360 9.56 11.70 10.77
C ARG A 360 8.86 11.39 9.46
N ALA A 361 9.22 12.12 8.41
CA ALA A 361 8.73 11.88 7.04
C ALA A 361 9.51 10.75 6.35
N ILE A 362 10.80 10.64 6.67
CA ILE A 362 11.69 9.58 6.15
C ILE A 362 12.47 9.01 7.34
N GLU A 363 12.38 7.69 7.53
CA GLU A 363 13.15 6.96 8.53
C GLU A 363 14.04 5.90 7.89
N TYR A 364 15.22 5.70 8.44
CA TYR A 364 16.12 4.63 8.04
C TYR A 364 16.65 3.94 9.30
N ARG A 365 16.46 2.62 9.35
CA ARG A 365 16.50 1.85 10.60
C ARG A 365 17.43 0.66 10.52
N PHE A 366 18.01 0.30 11.66
CA PHE A 366 18.90 -0.84 11.86
C PHE A 366 20.27 -0.66 11.17
N THR A 367 21.31 -1.22 11.77
CA THR A 367 22.70 -1.12 11.27
C THR A 367 22.92 -1.66 9.86
N ASP A 368 22.04 -2.55 9.42
CA ASP A 368 22.07 -3.11 8.06
C ASP A 368 21.54 -2.13 7.02
N THR A 369 20.87 -1.05 7.43
CA THR A 369 20.57 0.08 6.54
C THR A 369 21.81 0.95 6.38
N LYS A 370 22.43 0.85 5.20
CA LYS A 370 23.73 1.46 4.87
C LYS A 370 23.86 1.72 3.38
N ASP A 371 24.86 2.52 3.01
CA ASP A 371 25.12 2.94 1.63
C ASP A 371 23.91 3.63 0.97
N VAL A 372 23.00 4.16 1.79
CA VAL A 372 21.78 4.87 1.36
C VAL A 372 22.11 6.33 1.08
N ARG A 373 21.50 6.89 0.03
CA ARG A 373 21.52 8.33 -0.26
C ARG A 373 20.11 8.89 -0.22
N ILE A 374 19.89 9.93 0.57
CA ILE A 374 18.60 10.63 0.66
C ILE A 374 18.88 12.09 0.31
N PHE A 375 18.40 12.56 -0.84
CA PHE A 375 18.75 13.89 -1.31
C PHE A 375 17.63 14.62 -2.05
N GLU A 376 17.65 15.94 -2.03
CA GLU A 376 16.67 16.78 -2.76
C GLU A 376 15.19 16.49 -2.41
N ASN A 377 14.91 15.89 -1.25
CA ASN A 377 13.55 15.69 -0.79
C ASN A 377 13.05 16.95 -0.08
N LYS A 378 11.77 17.26 -0.28
CA LYS A 378 11.07 18.33 0.43
C LYS A 378 10.11 17.70 1.42
N VAL A 379 10.31 17.92 2.72
CA VAL A 379 9.50 17.32 3.77
C VAL A 379 9.17 18.34 4.86
N ASN A 380 8.03 18.19 5.54
CA ASN A 380 7.67 19.05 6.68
C ASN A 380 8.11 18.48 8.05
N LYS A 381 8.76 17.31 8.05
CA LYS A 381 9.15 16.55 9.24
C LYS A 381 10.59 16.05 9.15
N ALA A 382 11.09 15.42 10.23
CA ALA A 382 12.48 14.97 10.24
C ALA A 382 12.77 13.87 9.20
N ILE A 383 13.98 13.92 8.63
CA ILE A 383 14.65 12.80 7.96
C ILE A 383 15.70 12.31 8.95
N SER A 384 15.50 11.15 9.58
CA SER A 384 16.45 10.73 10.63
C SER A 384 16.59 9.24 10.83
N SER A 385 17.79 8.88 11.31
CA SER A 385 18.18 7.53 11.71
C SER A 385 17.40 7.07 12.93
N ARG A 386 17.11 5.77 12.97
CA ARG A 386 16.83 5.04 14.21
C ARG A 386 17.59 3.73 14.25
N ASP A 387 17.74 3.19 15.45
CA ASP A 387 18.21 1.82 15.65
C ASP A 387 19.56 1.51 14.97
N GLY A 388 20.40 2.53 14.71
CA GLY A 388 21.72 2.39 14.11
C GLY A 388 21.80 2.49 12.58
N GLY A 389 20.71 2.80 11.88
CA GLY A 389 20.73 2.99 10.41
C GLY A 389 21.57 4.18 9.97
N SER A 390 22.16 4.08 8.78
CA SER A 390 23.03 5.11 8.22
C SER A 390 22.61 5.51 6.79
N ALA A 391 22.72 6.80 6.49
CA ALA A 391 22.47 7.37 5.17
C ALA A 391 23.28 8.65 4.98
N VAL A 392 23.64 8.95 3.73
CA VAL A 392 24.17 10.26 3.33
C VAL A 392 22.98 11.16 2.99
N LEU A 393 22.85 12.27 3.70
CA LEU A 393 21.81 13.28 3.47
C LEU A 393 22.42 14.46 2.69
N ASP A 394 21.79 14.88 1.60
CA ASP A 394 22.25 16.03 0.81
C ASP A 394 21.08 16.85 0.26
N ALA A 395 21.19 18.18 0.22
CA ALA A 395 20.18 19.08 -0.36
C ALA A 395 18.69 18.84 0.03
N ASN A 396 18.38 18.23 1.19
CA ASN A 396 17.00 18.04 1.63
C ASN A 396 16.46 19.29 2.35
N THR A 397 15.18 19.59 2.14
CA THR A 397 14.44 20.63 2.85
C THR A 397 13.52 19.98 3.89
N THR A 398 13.65 20.31 5.18
CA THR A 398 12.86 19.69 6.27
C THR A 398 11.83 20.62 6.91
N ASN A 399 11.58 21.76 6.29
CA ASN A 399 10.61 22.78 6.67
C ASN A 399 9.71 23.14 5.48
N LEU A 400 9.29 22.13 4.73
CA LEU A 400 8.36 22.31 3.61
C LEU A 400 7.06 22.96 4.09
N GLU A 401 6.79 24.16 3.59
CA GLU A 401 5.57 24.90 3.91
C GLU A 401 4.36 24.29 3.19
N LYS A 402 3.17 24.33 3.83
CA LYS A 402 1.95 23.73 3.26
C LYS A 402 1.62 24.28 1.87
N VAL A 403 1.77 25.59 1.66
CA VAL A 403 1.48 26.23 0.36
C VAL A 403 2.42 25.71 -0.74
N GLU A 404 3.71 25.50 -0.44
CA GLU A 404 4.63 24.92 -1.40
C GLU A 404 4.27 23.47 -1.71
N PHE A 405 3.93 22.68 -0.68
CA PHE A 405 3.48 21.30 -0.86
C PHE A 405 2.24 21.20 -1.76
N LEU A 406 1.25 22.06 -1.55
CA LEU A 406 0.02 22.06 -2.35
C LEU A 406 0.29 22.31 -3.84
N ASN A 407 1.38 23.00 -4.20
CA ASN A 407 1.79 23.14 -5.60
C ASN A 407 2.32 21.81 -6.17
N GLU A 408 3.14 21.07 -5.42
CA GLU A 408 3.62 19.74 -5.83
C GLU A 408 2.46 18.74 -5.94
N LEU A 409 1.52 18.79 -4.99
CA LEU A 409 0.29 17.99 -5.02
C LEU A 409 -0.56 18.31 -6.26
N SER A 410 -0.78 19.60 -6.55
CA SER A 410 -1.53 20.02 -7.75
C SER A 410 -0.84 19.56 -9.04
N ARG A 411 0.49 19.66 -9.11
CA ARG A 411 1.29 19.23 -10.28
C ARG A 411 1.16 17.73 -10.52
N ILE A 412 1.30 16.89 -9.47
CA ILE A 412 1.18 15.44 -9.65
C ILE A 412 -0.26 15.03 -9.93
N GLN A 413 -1.27 15.67 -9.32
CA GLN A 413 -2.67 15.40 -9.63
C GLN A 413 -2.96 15.66 -11.12
N GLN A 414 -2.49 16.78 -11.66
CA GLN A 414 -2.58 17.07 -13.10
C GLN A 414 -1.83 16.04 -13.93
N GLN A 415 -0.58 15.71 -13.56
CA GLN A 415 0.24 14.72 -14.26
C GLN A 415 -0.39 13.33 -14.29
N LEU A 416 -1.20 12.98 -13.29
CA LEU A 416 -1.91 11.69 -13.15
C LEU A 416 -3.38 11.75 -13.63
N GLY A 417 -3.84 12.90 -14.12
CA GLY A 417 -5.21 13.18 -14.58
C GLY A 417 -6.27 13.08 -13.50
N VAL A 418 -5.94 13.36 -12.24
CA VAL A 418 -6.90 13.37 -11.14
C VAL A 418 -7.91 14.50 -11.34
N ILE A 419 -9.19 14.16 -11.33
CA ILE A 419 -10.31 15.11 -11.34
C ILE A 419 -10.75 15.38 -9.90
N HIS A 420 -11.04 14.32 -9.14
CA HIS A 420 -11.41 14.40 -7.73
C HIS A 420 -10.72 13.28 -6.94
N LEU A 421 -10.15 13.63 -5.78
CA LEU A 421 -9.60 12.63 -4.85
C LEU A 421 -10.69 11.91 -4.04
N TYR A 422 -11.84 12.56 -3.82
CA TYR A 422 -12.96 12.06 -3.01
C TYR A 422 -14.30 12.33 -3.74
N GLU A 423 -14.50 11.70 -4.89
CA GLU A 423 -15.78 11.70 -5.61
C GLU A 423 -16.79 10.80 -4.87
N PRO A 424 -17.99 11.27 -4.50
CA PRO A 424 -19.02 10.40 -3.93
C PRO A 424 -19.39 9.25 -4.87
N LEU A 425 -19.56 8.02 -4.34
CA LEU A 425 -19.91 6.81 -5.11
C LEU A 425 -21.41 6.61 -5.36
#